data_AF-A0A6N0KMU7-F1
#
_entry.id   AF-A0A6N0KMU7-F1
#
_cell.length_a   1.000
_cell.length_b   1.000
_cell.length_c   1.000
_cell.angle_alpha   90.00
_cell.angle_beta   90.00
_cell.angle_gamma   90.00
#
_symmetry.space_group_name_H-M   'P 1'
#
loop_
_entity.id
_entity.type
_entity.pdbx_description
1 polymer ?
#
loop_
_entity_poly.entity_id
_entity_poly.type
_entity_poly.pdbx_seq_one_letter_code
_entity_poly.pdbx_strand_id
1 'polypeptide(L)'
;MPKESLLRELSALREQLEQQPPLNEEQRAELELLIRDIELKLANEDALNEGSLVDGVNLAVERFEVSHPTLAGTLRSIVQSMANMGI
;
A
#
# COMPACT_ATOMS: atom_id res chain seq x y z
N MET A 1 9.94 -13.78 7.09
CA MET A 1 9.13 -13.14 8.15
C MET A 1 8.04 -12.29 7.52
N PRO A 2 6.90 -12.03 8.18
CA PRO A 2 5.77 -11.31 7.59
C PRO A 2 6.12 -9.85 7.16
N LYS A 3 7.02 -9.19 7.89
CA LYS A 3 7.63 -7.90 7.51
C LYS A 3 8.33 -7.91 6.15
N GLU A 4 9.07 -8.97 5.84
CA GLU A 4 9.83 -9.05 4.58
C GLU A 4 8.90 -9.19 3.37
N SER A 5 7.76 -9.87 3.55
CA SER A 5 6.72 -9.94 2.52
C SER A 5 6.17 -8.54 2.23
N LEU A 6 5.76 -7.79 3.26
CA LEU A 6 5.26 -6.43 3.10
C LEU A 6 6.25 -5.51 2.38
N LEU A 7 7.53 -5.55 2.77
CA LEU A 7 8.58 -4.75 2.11
C LEU A 7 8.76 -5.10 0.64
N ARG A 8 8.63 -6.39 0.29
CA ARG A 8 8.69 -6.84 -1.11
C ARG A 8 7.52 -6.31 -1.91
N GLU A 9 6.34 -6.28 -1.32
CA GLU A 9 5.12 -5.80 -1.98
C GLU A 9 5.12 -4.29 -2.15
N LEU A 10 5.61 -3.53 -1.16
CA LEU A 10 5.83 -2.09 -1.28
C LEU A 10 6.85 -1.77 -2.37
N SER A 11 7.92 -2.57 -2.48
CA SER A 11 8.90 -2.45 -3.56
C SER A 11 8.23 -2.69 -4.93
N ALA A 12 7.44 -3.74 -5.05
CA ALA A 12 6.70 -4.05 -6.27
C ALA A 12 5.70 -2.94 -6.65
N LEU A 13 5.03 -2.34 -5.66
CA LEU A 13 4.14 -1.20 -5.88
C LEU A 13 4.91 0.03 -6.38
N ARG A 14 6.08 0.35 -5.80
CA ARG A 14 6.94 1.43 -6.28
C ARG A 14 7.39 1.19 -7.72
N GLU A 15 7.87 -0.01 -8.04
CA GLU A 15 8.26 -0.36 -9.41
C GLU A 15 7.09 -0.18 -10.38
N GLN A 16 5.87 -0.61 -9.99
CA GLN A 16 4.67 -0.40 -10.79
C GLN A 16 4.35 1.08 -10.98
N LEU A 17 4.54 1.94 -9.97
CA LEU A 17 4.39 3.39 -10.11
C LEU A 17 5.45 4.00 -11.03
N GLU A 18 6.67 3.49 -11.00
CA GLU A 18 7.78 3.92 -11.86
C GLU A 18 7.58 3.56 -13.33
N GLN A 19 6.87 2.47 -13.62
CA GLN A 19 6.44 2.10 -14.99
C GLN A 19 5.44 3.09 -15.62
N GLN A 20 5.14 4.21 -14.95
CA GLN A 20 4.21 5.25 -15.37
C GLN A 20 2.89 4.69 -15.92
N PRO A 21 2.14 3.90 -15.13
CA PRO A 21 0.78 3.53 -15.46
C PRO A 21 -0.04 4.80 -15.68
N PRO A 22 -1.17 4.73 -16.41
CA PRO A 22 -2.05 5.87 -16.65
C PRO A 22 -2.77 6.26 -15.35
N LEU A 23 -2.02 6.83 -14.42
CA LEU A 23 -2.45 7.36 -13.13
C LEU A 23 -2.36 8.88 -13.20
N ASN A 24 -3.34 9.53 -12.60
CA ASN A 24 -3.28 10.97 -12.40
C ASN A 24 -2.27 11.31 -11.29
N GLU A 25 -1.77 12.55 -11.27
CA GLU A 25 -0.82 13.00 -10.25
C GLU A 25 -1.36 12.83 -8.82
N GLU A 26 -2.65 13.07 -8.62
CA GLU A 26 -3.33 12.86 -7.33
C GLU A 26 -3.29 11.39 -6.88
N GLN A 27 -3.59 10.46 -7.80
CA GLN A 27 -3.58 9.02 -7.53
C GLN A 27 -2.17 8.53 -7.19
N ARG A 28 -1.17 9.05 -7.91
CA ARG A 28 0.23 8.72 -7.65
C ARG A 28 0.67 9.24 -6.29
N ALA A 29 0.33 10.49 -5.96
CA ALA A 29 0.65 11.10 -4.68
C ALA A 29 -0.03 10.34 -3.51
N GLU A 30 -1.28 9.93 -3.67
CA GLU A 30 -2.01 9.12 -2.68
C GLU A 30 -1.29 7.79 -2.42
N LEU A 31 -0.89 7.07 -3.48
CA LEU A 31 -0.17 5.80 -3.35
C LEU A 31 1.21 5.99 -2.72
N GLU A 32 1.95 7.04 -3.09
CA GLU A 32 3.25 7.35 -2.46
C GLU A 32 3.11 7.71 -0.98
N LEU A 33 2.05 8.42 -0.60
CA LEU A 33 1.73 8.71 0.80
C LEU A 33 1.43 7.43 1.57
N LEU A 34 0.59 6.54 1.02
CA LEU A 34 0.28 5.25 1.65
C LEU A 34 1.54 4.40 1.86
N ILE A 35 2.40 4.28 0.82
CA ILE A 35 3.66 3.55 0.93
C ILE A 35 4.51 4.10 2.08
N ARG A 36 4.65 5.43 2.14
CA ARG A 36 5.45 6.09 3.16
C ARG A 36 4.88 5.92 4.57
N ASP A 37 3.56 5.97 4.72
CA ASP A 37 2.88 5.77 5.99
C ASP A 37 3.08 4.34 6.51
N ILE A 38 2.94 3.35 5.62
CA ILE A 38 3.23 1.93 5.92
C ILE A 38 4.70 1.75 6.33
N GLU A 39 5.65 2.34 5.61
CA GLU A 39 7.08 2.27 5.96
C GLU A 39 7.36 2.92 7.33
N LEU A 40 6.72 4.05 7.64
CA LEU A 40 6.83 4.71 8.93
C LEU A 40 6.26 3.85 10.05
N LYS A 41 5.12 3.18 9.84
CA LYS A 41 4.52 2.24 10.79
C LYS A 41 5.38 1.00 11.00
N LEU A 42 6.00 0.50 9.93
CA LEU A 42 6.93 -0.63 10.02
C LEU A 42 8.23 -0.27 10.76
N ALA A 43 8.66 1.00 10.67
CA ALA A 43 9.84 1.51 11.36
C ALA A 43 9.57 1.92 12.81
N ASN A 44 8.36 2.42 13.11
CA ASN A 44 7.92 2.84 14.44
C ASN A 44 6.65 2.06 14.80
N GLU A 45 6.80 0.99 15.57
CA GLU A 45 5.72 0.07 16.02
C GLU A 45 4.54 0.75 16.75
N ASP A 46 4.58 2.06 17.02
CA ASP A 46 3.65 2.78 17.91
C ASP A 46 3.00 4.05 17.30
N ALA A 47 3.37 4.48 16.08
CA ALA A 47 3.19 5.88 15.71
C ALA A 47 1.84 6.29 15.08
N LEU A 48 0.99 5.37 14.63
CA LEU A 48 -0.22 5.73 13.86
C LEU A 48 -1.42 4.81 14.16
N ASN A 49 -2.63 5.39 14.18
CA ASN A 49 -3.89 4.67 14.33
C ASN A 49 -4.02 3.60 13.24
N GLU A 50 -3.85 2.33 13.63
CA GLU A 50 -3.75 1.17 12.76
C GLU A 50 -4.94 1.04 11.81
N GLY A 51 -6.14 1.30 12.35
CA GLY A 51 -7.38 1.26 11.58
C GLY A 51 -7.44 2.29 10.45
N SER A 52 -6.76 3.44 10.58
CA SER A 52 -6.81 4.49 9.55
C SER A 52 -5.95 4.16 8.33
N LEU A 53 -4.85 3.43 8.52
CA LEU A 53 -3.95 3.07 7.42
C LEU A 53 -4.54 1.91 6.61
N VAL A 54 -4.99 0.86 7.29
CA VAL A 54 -5.64 -0.28 6.62
C VAL A 54 -6.89 0.16 5.86
N ASP A 55 -7.69 1.06 6.42
CA ASP A 55 -8.86 1.63 5.74
C ASP A 55 -8.46 2.43 4.49
N GLY A 56 -7.42 3.28 4.60
CA GLY A 56 -6.90 4.04 3.46
C GLY A 56 -6.38 3.16 2.32
N VAL A 57 -5.68 2.07 2.63
CA VAL A 57 -5.22 1.11 1.62
C VAL A 57 -6.41 0.35 1.02
N ASN A 58 -7.41 -0.04 1.80
CA ASN A 58 -8.62 -0.69 1.27
C ASN A 58 -9.40 0.23 0.32
N LEU A 59 -9.56 1.50 0.66
CA LEU A 59 -10.20 2.48 -0.21
C LEU A 59 -9.44 2.63 -1.54
N ALA A 60 -8.11 2.63 -1.48
CA ALA A 60 -7.28 2.63 -2.68
C ALA A 60 -7.51 1.35 -3.50
N VAL A 61 -7.54 0.16 -2.87
CA VAL A 61 -7.86 -1.12 -3.56
C VAL A 61 -9.18 -1.00 -4.31
N GLU A 62 -10.26 -0.56 -3.66
CA GLU A 62 -11.59 -0.44 -4.27
C GLU A 62 -11.58 0.54 -5.47
N ARG A 63 -10.89 1.67 -5.34
CA ARG A 63 -10.76 2.66 -6.41
C ARG A 63 -9.95 2.13 -7.60
N PHE A 64 -8.85 1.44 -7.33
CA PHE A 64 -7.95 0.92 -8.36
C PHE A 64 -8.41 -0.41 -8.94
N GLU A 65 -9.32 -1.16 -8.30
CA GLU A 65 -9.77 -2.48 -8.81
C GLU A 65 -10.42 -2.37 -10.20
N VAL A 66 -11.12 -1.26 -10.46
CA VAL A 66 -11.80 -1.02 -11.75
C VAL A 66 -10.84 -0.54 -12.82
N SER A 67 -9.91 0.36 -12.48
CA SER A 67 -9.07 1.07 -13.47
C SER A 67 -7.68 0.43 -13.63
N HIS A 68 -7.15 -0.18 -12.57
CA HIS A 68 -5.78 -0.66 -12.46
C HIS A 68 -5.74 -1.98 -11.65
N PRO A 69 -6.27 -3.10 -12.21
CA PRO A 69 -6.41 -4.36 -11.48
C PRO A 69 -5.07 -4.92 -10.96
N THR A 70 -3.96 -4.64 -11.65
CA THR A 70 -2.62 -5.02 -11.21
C THR A 70 -2.20 -4.27 -9.94
N LEU A 71 -2.44 -2.95 -9.86
CA LEU A 71 -2.15 -2.14 -8.67
C LEU A 71 -3.03 -2.57 -7.49
N ALA A 72 -4.33 -2.80 -7.75
CA ALA A 72 -5.27 -3.27 -6.75
C ALA A 72 -4.86 -4.64 -6.19
N GLY A 73 -4.33 -5.53 -7.04
CA GLY A 73 -3.75 -6.81 -6.62
C GLY A 73 -2.60 -6.62 -5.64
N THR A 74 -1.64 -5.76 -5.96
CA THR A 74 -0.51 -5.44 -5.08
C THR A 74 -0.97 -4.84 -3.76
N LEU A 75 -1.88 -3.86 -3.80
CA LEU A 75 -2.43 -3.21 -2.60
C LEU A 75 -3.19 -4.19 -1.69
N ARG A 76 -3.94 -5.13 -2.27
CA ARG A 76 -4.66 -6.16 -1.50
C ARG A 76 -3.70 -7.09 -0.77
N SER A 77 -2.60 -7.47 -1.43
CA SER A 77 -1.58 -8.30 -0.79
C SER A 77 -0.87 -7.52 0.33
N ILE A 78 -0.63 -6.21 0.17
CA ILE A 78 -0.12 -5.31 1.24
C ILE A 78 -1.04 -5.34 2.46
N VAL A 79 -2.36 -5.13 2.27
CA VAL A 79 -3.36 -5.20 3.36
C VAL A 79 -3.33 -6.56 4.06
N GLN A 80 -3.22 -7.65 3.30
CA GLN A 80 -3.17 -8.99 3.86
C GLN A 80 -1.89 -9.21 4.69
N SER A 81 -0.75 -8.72 4.21
CA SER A 81 0.51 -8.75 4.95
C SER A 81 0.47 -7.93 6.22
N MET A 82 -0.17 -6.74 6.20
CA MET A 82 -0.41 -5.94 7.40
C MET A 82 -1.31 -6.68 8.40
N ALA A 83 -2.46 -7.18 7.96
CA ALA A 83 -3.39 -7.94 8.81
C ALA A 83 -2.73 -9.16 9.45
N ASN A 84 -1.85 -9.86 8.72
CA ASN A 84 -1.08 -11.01 9.24
C ASN A 84 -0.04 -10.62 10.30
N MET A 85 0.42 -9.37 10.31
CA MET A 85 1.31 -8.82 11.34
C MET A 85 0.55 -8.26 12.56
N GLY A 86 -0.77 -8.22 12.50
CA GLY A 86 -1.60 -7.60 13.53
C GLY A 86 -1.58 -6.07 13.49
N ILE A 87 -1.22 -5.48 12.35
CA ILE A 87 -1.19 -4.04 12.06
C ILE A 87 -2.29 -3.64 11.08
#